data_AF-Q97WX2-F1
#
_entry.id   AF-Q97WX2-F1
#
_cell.length_a   1.000
_cell.length_b   1.000
_cell.length_c   1.000
_cell.angle_alpha   90.00
_cell.angle_beta   90.00
_cell.angle_gamma   90.00
#
_symmetry.space_group_name_H-M   'P 1'
#
loop_
_entity.id
_entity.type
_entity.pdbx_description
1 polymer ?
#
loop_
_entity_poly.entity_id
_entity_poly.type
_entity_poly.pdbx_seq_one_letter_code
_entity_poly.pdbx_strand_id
1 'polypeptide(L)'
;MEELLMSFKLKAIYPLTGGYNRHSINEFYEENVRPTEIKGLWRWWNRVLFNTVSYVKEGKLYTYDSIDRLFEDVFGSENKKSAVRLEVITDEGSDNHFELSNVELDNVIDCLKANREEKVNLDFRDNTLIIEIEGSTKIPISFKSNLDIDKIKDLVYKNKLLSFELLGFKSIKIDTKISDKEVIKEILRDLITNYLEYFNIKQEVTFTLNIYLDKSLKHKQNFDAKLKFALHSLLVFILLGGIGRKTSRGFGGLSIVNAECHDGLCGEIYGIVNNMESEKEKKDLATVLPNIIFSQTIEQYFSELINNESYKLRSWNNNSDFFVYYFIKDINILRINRIDTNVNRNGIENILNRISNELSASGNCLKDLIMQEMRRRAFALAFLGNRKFRNIHEIYPRILEFLYANYIKREFVNLIGKERRLSNLRFKILEINNTYYIISYLLYSSYLKDPNSSIKDTLYQFARCVI
;
A
#
# COMPACT_ATOMS: atom_id res chain seq x y z
N MET A 1 -3.06 32.65 9.15
CA MET A 1 -1.92 32.70 8.21
C MET A 1 -1.40 31.29 8.09
N GLU A 2 -1.29 30.76 6.87
CA GLU A 2 -0.66 29.45 6.63
C GLU A 2 0.85 29.64 6.60
N GLU A 3 1.58 28.86 7.40
CA GLU A 3 3.04 28.87 7.45
C GLU A 3 3.58 27.47 7.20
N LEU A 4 4.74 27.36 6.57
CA LEU A 4 5.42 26.07 6.41
C LEU A 4 5.79 25.56 7.81
N LEU A 5 5.30 24.38 8.16
CA LEU A 5 5.58 23.70 9.43
C LEU A 5 6.81 22.80 9.28
N MET A 6 6.78 21.91 8.29
CA MET A 6 7.81 20.89 8.08
C MET A 6 7.90 20.54 6.60
N SER A 7 9.11 20.26 6.14
CA SER A 7 9.38 19.74 4.79
C SER A 7 10.08 18.39 4.90
N PHE A 8 9.65 17.42 4.08
CA PHE A 8 10.34 16.14 3.95
C PHE A 8 10.73 15.93 2.50
N LYS A 9 12.03 15.76 2.22
CA LYS A 9 12.46 15.16 0.96
C LYS A 9 12.34 13.65 1.11
N LEU A 10 11.46 13.05 0.32
CA LEU A 10 11.11 11.64 0.38
C LEU A 10 11.45 10.94 -0.94
N LYS A 11 11.61 9.62 -0.83
CA LYS A 11 11.83 8.74 -1.97
C LYS A 11 10.86 7.56 -1.89
N ALA A 12 10.18 7.25 -2.99
CA ALA A 12 9.32 6.07 -3.12
C ALA A 12 9.94 5.05 -4.09
N ILE A 13 9.97 3.78 -3.68
CA ILE A 13 10.55 2.69 -4.47
C ILE A 13 9.44 1.90 -5.18
N TYR A 14 9.47 1.85 -6.52
CA TYR A 14 8.42 1.26 -7.37
C TYR A 14 6.99 1.67 -6.97
N PRO A 15 6.65 2.97 -6.88
CA PRO A 15 5.28 3.39 -6.59
C PRO A 15 4.32 2.94 -7.69
N LEU A 16 3.17 2.40 -7.29
CA LEU A 16 2.10 1.98 -8.19
C LEU A 16 0.89 2.91 -8.06
N THR A 17 1.15 4.21 -8.15
CA THR A 17 0.14 5.27 -8.03
C THR A 17 -0.90 5.14 -9.15
N GLY A 18 -2.15 5.45 -8.83
CA GLY A 18 -3.26 5.34 -9.78
C GLY A 18 -4.06 6.64 -9.86
N GLY A 19 -4.21 7.15 -11.07
CA GLY A 19 -5.12 8.23 -11.44
C GLY A 19 -6.52 7.70 -11.77
N TYR A 20 -7.26 8.47 -12.57
CA TYR A 20 -8.63 8.11 -12.98
C TYR A 20 -8.66 6.84 -13.84
N ASN A 21 -7.65 6.62 -14.67
CA ASN A 21 -7.41 5.40 -15.47
C ASN A 21 -6.74 4.27 -14.66
N ARG A 22 -6.44 4.49 -13.37
CA ARG A 22 -5.74 3.56 -12.46
C ARG A 22 -4.24 3.38 -12.76
N HIS A 23 -3.64 4.30 -13.53
CA HIS A 23 -2.20 4.38 -13.82
C HIS A 23 -1.57 5.67 -13.31
N SER A 24 -0.24 5.72 -13.24
CA SER A 24 0.51 6.92 -12.85
C SER A 24 0.58 7.96 -13.98
N ILE A 25 0.38 7.55 -15.22
CA ILE A 25 0.36 8.41 -16.40
C ILE A 25 -0.93 8.22 -17.18
N ASN A 26 -1.36 9.28 -17.85
CA ASN A 26 -2.46 9.28 -18.80
C ASN A 26 -2.18 10.28 -19.94
N GLU A 27 -3.08 10.36 -20.92
CA GLU A 27 -2.97 11.26 -22.07
C GLU A 27 -2.83 12.77 -21.73
N PHE A 28 -3.14 13.18 -20.49
CA PHE A 28 -3.10 14.58 -20.07
C PHE A 28 -1.94 14.93 -19.13
N TYR A 29 -1.53 14.00 -18.26
CA TYR A 29 -0.50 14.25 -17.25
C TYR A 29 0.08 12.95 -16.65
N GLU A 30 1.24 13.10 -16.02
CA GLU A 30 1.89 12.12 -15.17
C GLU A 30 1.80 12.57 -13.70
N GLU A 31 1.27 11.71 -12.82
CA GLU A 31 1.17 11.97 -11.38
C GLU A 31 1.66 10.74 -10.58
N ASN A 32 2.98 10.67 -10.36
CA ASN A 32 3.59 9.57 -9.62
C ASN A 32 3.31 9.60 -8.11
N VAL A 33 2.91 10.76 -7.57
CA VAL A 33 2.63 10.95 -6.14
C VAL A 33 1.41 11.82 -5.95
N ARG A 34 0.37 11.28 -5.31
CA ARG A 34 -0.90 11.98 -5.08
C ARG A 34 -0.95 12.59 -3.68
N PRO A 35 -1.05 13.93 -3.52
CA PRO A 35 -1.19 14.56 -2.20
C PRO A 35 -2.42 14.04 -1.43
N THR A 36 -3.50 13.74 -2.15
CA THR A 36 -4.75 13.20 -1.59
C THR A 36 -4.56 11.80 -1.01
N GLU A 37 -3.74 10.98 -1.67
CA GLU A 37 -3.39 9.64 -1.19
C GLU A 37 -2.51 9.70 0.05
N ILE A 38 -1.47 10.55 0.04
CA ILE A 38 -0.63 10.79 1.23
C ILE A 38 -1.49 11.23 2.41
N LYS A 39 -2.42 12.17 2.21
CA LYS A 39 -3.33 12.62 3.28
C LYS A 39 -4.23 11.49 3.80
N GLY A 40 -4.80 10.68 2.91
CA GLY A 40 -5.64 9.54 3.27
C GLY A 40 -4.88 8.46 4.05
N LEU A 41 -3.66 8.13 3.60
CA LEU A 41 -2.78 7.18 4.26
C LEU A 41 -2.28 7.69 5.60
N TRP A 42 -1.92 8.97 5.70
CA TRP A 42 -1.53 9.59 6.96
C TRP A 42 -2.66 9.51 7.99
N ARG A 43 -3.91 9.85 7.61
CA ARG A 43 -5.08 9.67 8.48
C ARG A 43 -5.29 8.20 8.88
N TRP A 44 -5.10 7.26 7.96
CA TRP A 44 -5.22 5.84 8.28
C TRP A 44 -4.17 5.38 9.29
N TRP A 45 -2.90 5.74 9.09
CA TRP A 45 -1.81 5.45 10.02
C TRP A 45 -1.98 6.14 11.38
N ASN A 46 -2.55 7.35 11.39
CA ASN A 46 -2.93 8.04 12.62
C ASN A 46 -3.92 7.23 13.44
N ARG A 47 -4.97 6.69 12.81
CA ARG A 47 -5.95 5.82 13.48
C ARG A 47 -5.33 4.51 13.98
N VAL A 48 -4.43 3.91 13.19
CA VAL A 48 -3.68 2.70 13.59
C VAL A 48 -2.84 2.97 14.83
N LEU A 49 -2.08 4.07 14.83
CA LEU A 49 -1.22 4.45 15.95
C LEU A 49 -2.06 4.82 17.18
N PHE A 50 -3.18 5.53 17.01
CA PHE A 50 -4.07 5.87 18.12
C PHE A 50 -4.63 4.62 18.81
N ASN A 51 -5.14 3.66 18.02
CA ASN A 51 -5.61 2.39 18.57
C ASN A 51 -4.48 1.55 19.16
N THR A 52 -3.26 1.66 18.64
CA THR A 52 -2.08 1.01 19.24
C THR A 52 -1.86 1.50 20.67
N VAL A 53 -1.82 2.83 20.85
CA VAL A 53 -1.52 3.44 22.15
C VAL A 53 -2.68 3.21 23.12
N SER A 54 -3.92 3.35 22.65
CA SER A 54 -5.11 3.04 23.44
C SER A 54 -5.14 1.59 23.93
N TYR A 55 -4.80 0.65 23.05
CA TYR A 55 -4.79 -0.76 23.43
C TYR A 55 -3.71 -1.05 24.48
N VAL A 56 -2.51 -0.48 24.31
CA VAL A 56 -1.41 -0.64 25.28
C VAL A 56 -1.75 -0.03 26.64
N LYS A 57 -2.38 1.14 26.67
CA LYS A 57 -2.69 1.86 27.91
C LYS A 57 -3.94 1.37 28.63
N GLU A 58 -4.99 1.08 27.87
CA GLU A 58 -6.33 0.89 28.42
C GLU A 58 -6.95 -0.47 28.06
N GLY A 59 -6.30 -1.26 27.20
CA GLY A 59 -6.89 -2.49 26.63
C GLY A 59 -8.10 -2.22 25.74
N LYS A 60 -8.28 -0.97 25.28
CA LYS A 60 -9.45 -0.53 24.49
C LYS A 60 -9.08 -0.27 23.04
N LEU A 61 -10.09 -0.36 22.19
CA LEU A 61 -10.02 0.00 20.78
C LEU A 61 -11.19 0.93 20.48
N TYR A 62 -10.96 1.91 19.62
CA TYR A 62 -11.94 2.92 19.23
C TYR A 62 -12.26 2.84 17.73
N THR A 63 -13.50 3.18 17.36
CA THR A 63 -13.91 3.18 15.95
C THR A 63 -13.19 4.28 15.18
N TYR A 64 -12.91 4.03 13.90
CA TYR A 64 -12.22 5.00 13.03
C TYR A 64 -12.95 6.34 12.94
N ASP A 65 -14.27 6.36 12.87
CA ASP A 65 -15.05 7.60 12.84
C ASP A 65 -14.86 8.44 14.11
N SER A 66 -14.76 7.78 15.27
CA SER A 66 -14.58 8.51 16.53
C SER A 66 -13.18 9.09 16.67
N ILE A 67 -12.16 8.39 16.17
CA ILE A 67 -10.78 8.90 16.10
C ILE A 67 -10.70 10.06 15.09
N ASP A 68 -11.33 9.93 13.92
CA ASP A 68 -11.33 11.00 12.92
C ASP A 68 -12.04 12.26 13.43
N ARG A 69 -13.10 12.11 14.24
CA ARG A 69 -13.74 13.24 14.95
C ARG A 69 -12.84 13.84 16.03
N LEU A 70 -12.04 13.05 16.73
CA LEU A 70 -11.05 13.56 17.69
C LEU A 70 -9.99 14.42 16.98
N PHE A 71 -9.49 13.98 15.83
CA PHE A 71 -8.43 14.66 15.07
C PHE A 71 -8.94 15.63 13.99
N GLU A 72 -10.24 15.93 13.92
CA GLU A 72 -10.80 16.80 12.89
C GLU A 72 -10.25 18.23 12.92
N ASP A 73 -9.73 18.67 14.07
CA ASP A 73 -9.10 19.97 14.22
C ASP A 73 -7.77 20.06 13.47
N VAL A 74 -7.07 18.93 13.27
CA VAL A 74 -5.82 18.84 12.50
C VAL A 74 -6.13 18.46 11.05
N PHE A 75 -6.85 17.36 10.84
CA PHE A 75 -7.05 16.77 9.51
C PHE A 75 -8.28 17.27 8.75
N GLY A 76 -9.15 18.03 9.41
CA GLY A 76 -10.43 18.45 8.87
C GLY A 76 -11.49 17.35 8.90
N SER A 77 -12.73 17.77 8.70
CA SER A 77 -13.92 16.93 8.52
C SER A 77 -14.91 17.68 7.62
N GLU A 78 -16.09 17.10 7.37
CA GLU A 78 -17.19 17.82 6.70
C GLU A 78 -17.57 19.12 7.44
N ASN A 79 -17.29 19.21 8.74
CA ASN A 79 -17.62 20.36 9.57
C ASN A 79 -16.48 21.38 9.71
N LYS A 80 -15.25 21.02 9.32
CA LYS A 80 -14.04 21.81 9.61
C LYS A 80 -13.00 21.70 8.50
N LYS A 81 -12.49 22.84 8.04
CA LYS A 81 -11.27 22.87 7.20
C LYS A 81 -10.09 22.25 7.97
N SER A 82 -9.29 21.49 7.25
CA SER A 82 -8.02 20.93 7.75
C SER A 82 -7.05 22.04 8.14
N ALA A 83 -6.47 21.96 9.34
CA ALA A 83 -5.42 22.89 9.76
C ALA A 83 -4.09 22.62 9.05
N VAL A 84 -3.88 21.39 8.55
CA VAL A 84 -2.72 21.05 7.73
C VAL A 84 -3.07 21.03 6.25
N ARG A 85 -2.22 21.67 5.42
CA ARG A 85 -2.24 21.57 3.96
C ARG A 85 -0.97 20.84 3.51
N LEU A 86 -1.15 19.85 2.64
CA LEU A 86 -0.04 19.10 2.05
C LEU A 86 0.21 19.64 0.65
N GLU A 87 1.48 19.78 0.30
CA GLU A 87 1.95 20.14 -1.03
C GLU A 87 3.07 19.18 -1.42
N VAL A 88 2.92 18.55 -2.58
CA VAL A 88 3.89 17.59 -3.11
C VAL A 88 4.54 18.24 -4.32
N ILE A 89 5.87 18.26 -4.32
CA ILE A 89 6.68 18.76 -5.43
C ILE A 89 7.58 17.60 -5.86
N THR A 90 7.32 17.03 -7.04
CA THR A 90 8.18 15.99 -7.61
C THR A 90 9.41 16.61 -8.24
N ASP A 91 10.57 15.96 -8.11
CA ASP A 91 11.81 16.43 -8.75
C ASP A 91 11.74 16.28 -10.30
N GLU A 92 10.82 15.45 -10.80
CA GLU A 92 10.53 15.24 -12.22
C GLU A 92 9.48 16.26 -12.72
N GLY A 93 9.71 16.79 -13.93
CA GLY A 93 8.94 17.92 -14.52
C GLY A 93 7.43 17.67 -14.67
N SER A 94 6.67 18.76 -14.67
CA SER A 94 5.20 18.77 -14.57
C SER A 94 4.43 18.36 -15.82
N ASP A 95 5.09 18.24 -16.98
CA ASP A 95 4.42 18.27 -18.28
C ASP A 95 4.47 16.94 -19.05
N ASN A 96 4.94 15.87 -18.41
CA ASN A 96 4.92 14.53 -19.00
C ASN A 96 3.47 14.02 -19.09
N HIS A 97 3.13 13.37 -20.19
CA HIS A 97 1.84 12.71 -20.42
C HIS A 97 2.05 11.53 -21.38
N PHE A 98 1.07 10.65 -21.53
CA PHE A 98 1.17 9.50 -22.42
C PHE A 98 0.88 9.89 -23.87
N GLU A 99 1.80 9.58 -24.77
CA GLU A 99 1.60 9.76 -26.20
C GLU A 99 1.67 8.41 -26.93
N LEU A 100 0.67 8.16 -27.78
CA LEU A 100 0.61 6.98 -28.63
C LEU A 100 0.38 7.40 -30.09
N SER A 101 1.32 7.01 -30.97
CA SER A 101 1.29 7.32 -32.39
C SER A 101 1.61 6.09 -33.24
N ASN A 102 1.29 6.17 -34.53
CA ASN A 102 1.63 5.15 -35.54
C ASN A 102 1.19 3.72 -35.18
N VAL A 103 -0.02 3.55 -34.64
CA VAL A 103 -0.56 2.22 -34.30
C VAL A 103 -1.22 1.60 -35.53
N GLU A 104 -0.62 0.54 -36.07
CA GLU A 104 -1.10 -0.17 -37.26
C GLU A 104 -2.13 -1.24 -36.89
N LEU A 105 -3.42 -0.93 -37.01
CA LEU A 105 -4.53 -1.80 -36.55
C LEU A 105 -5.31 -2.50 -37.66
N ASP A 106 -5.13 -2.11 -38.93
CA ASP A 106 -5.96 -2.61 -40.04
C ASP A 106 -5.93 -4.13 -40.16
N ASN A 107 -4.74 -4.74 -40.06
CA ASN A 107 -4.58 -6.20 -40.11
C ASN A 107 -5.33 -6.94 -38.99
N VAL A 108 -5.45 -6.32 -37.81
CA VAL A 108 -6.19 -6.89 -36.67
C VAL A 108 -7.67 -6.83 -36.94
N ILE A 109 -8.16 -5.68 -37.41
CA ILE A 109 -9.57 -5.46 -37.69
C ILE A 109 -10.05 -6.41 -38.78
N ASP A 110 -9.26 -6.60 -39.83
CA ASP A 110 -9.57 -7.52 -40.92
C ASP A 110 -9.61 -9.00 -40.47
N CYS A 111 -8.93 -9.35 -39.36
CA CYS A 111 -8.95 -10.69 -38.76
C CYS A 111 -10.12 -10.94 -37.79
N LEU A 112 -10.81 -9.90 -37.33
CA LEU A 112 -11.99 -10.06 -36.48
C LEU A 112 -13.15 -10.58 -37.32
N LYS A 113 -13.72 -11.74 -36.98
CA LYS A 113 -14.78 -12.30 -37.84
C LYS A 113 -16.05 -11.48 -37.68
N ALA A 114 -16.69 -11.21 -38.80
CA ALA A 114 -17.97 -10.52 -38.83
C ALA A 114 -19.04 -11.26 -38.01
N ASN A 115 -19.89 -10.49 -37.35
CA ASN A 115 -21.07 -10.94 -36.63
C ASN A 115 -20.84 -11.86 -35.42
N ARG A 116 -19.72 -11.74 -34.70
CA ARG A 116 -19.50 -12.46 -33.43
C ARG A 116 -18.74 -11.64 -32.39
N GLU A 117 -18.90 -12.02 -31.13
CA GLU A 117 -18.10 -11.49 -30.03
C GLU A 117 -16.72 -12.17 -30.05
N GLU A 118 -15.66 -11.39 -30.19
CA GLU A 118 -14.27 -11.86 -30.22
C GLU A 118 -13.56 -11.35 -28.96
N LYS A 119 -12.82 -12.24 -28.28
CA LYS A 119 -11.93 -11.80 -27.20
C LYS A 119 -10.57 -11.47 -27.76
N VAL A 120 -10.11 -10.26 -27.48
CA VAL A 120 -8.80 -9.75 -27.88
C VAL A 120 -7.92 -9.65 -26.64
N ASN A 121 -6.68 -10.12 -26.73
CA ASN A 121 -5.68 -10.07 -25.66
C ASN A 121 -4.39 -9.44 -26.18
N LEU A 122 -3.74 -8.59 -25.39
CA LEU A 122 -2.46 -7.94 -25.71
C LEU A 122 -1.29 -8.63 -25.02
N ASP A 123 -0.12 -8.80 -25.63
CA ASP A 123 1.09 -9.28 -24.93
C ASP A 123 2.32 -8.46 -25.37
N PHE A 124 3.28 -8.25 -24.47
CA PHE A 124 4.51 -7.49 -24.76
C PHE A 124 5.78 -8.19 -24.23
N ARG A 125 5.75 -9.53 -24.07
CA ARG A 125 6.93 -10.26 -23.55
C ARG A 125 8.15 -10.20 -24.48
N ASP A 126 7.91 -10.24 -25.79
CA ASP A 126 8.95 -10.46 -26.80
C ASP A 126 9.45 -9.15 -27.46
N ASN A 127 9.49 -8.03 -26.70
CA ASN A 127 9.83 -6.67 -27.20
C ASN A 127 8.92 -6.16 -28.33
N THR A 128 7.83 -6.87 -28.61
CA THR A 128 6.86 -6.53 -29.65
C THR A 128 5.48 -6.64 -29.04
N LEU A 129 4.61 -5.66 -29.32
CA LEU A 129 3.21 -5.73 -28.92
C LEU A 129 2.49 -6.70 -29.84
N ILE A 130 1.87 -7.73 -29.26
CA ILE A 130 1.15 -8.76 -30.00
C ILE A 130 -0.32 -8.69 -29.59
N ILE A 131 -1.21 -8.70 -30.58
CA ILE A 131 -2.64 -8.92 -30.38
C ILE A 131 -2.99 -10.36 -30.68
N GLU A 132 -3.53 -11.06 -29.69
CA GLU A 132 -4.04 -12.42 -29.80
C GLU A 132 -5.58 -12.40 -29.78
N ILE A 133 -6.18 -12.80 -30.89
CA ILE A 133 -7.62 -13.01 -31.01
C ILE A 133 -7.92 -14.46 -30.63
N GLU A 134 -8.83 -14.68 -29.68
CA GLU A 134 -9.14 -16.01 -29.16
C GLU A 134 -9.60 -16.98 -30.28
N GLY A 135 -8.87 -18.09 -30.45
CA GLY A 135 -9.14 -19.07 -31.51
C GLY A 135 -8.68 -18.65 -32.91
N SER A 136 -7.77 -17.66 -33.01
CA SER A 136 -7.23 -17.15 -34.27
C SER A 136 -5.71 -16.90 -34.16
N THR A 137 -5.21 -16.00 -35.00
CA THR A 137 -3.80 -15.65 -35.20
C THR A 137 -3.31 -14.65 -34.14
N LYS A 138 -2.00 -14.69 -33.88
CA LYS A 138 -1.25 -13.67 -33.15
C LYS A 138 -0.70 -12.66 -34.13
N ILE A 139 -1.05 -11.39 -33.97
CA ILE A 139 -0.73 -10.32 -34.91
C ILE A 139 0.22 -9.33 -34.20
N PRO A 140 1.48 -9.20 -34.65
CA PRO A 140 2.37 -8.17 -34.12
C PRO A 140 1.90 -6.77 -34.57
N ILE A 141 2.04 -5.79 -33.68
CA ILE A 141 1.63 -4.40 -33.88
C ILE A 141 2.84 -3.49 -33.80
N SER A 142 3.02 -2.72 -34.86
CA SER A 142 3.91 -1.55 -34.87
C SER A 142 3.22 -0.42 -34.13
N PHE A 143 3.92 0.22 -33.19
CA PHE A 143 3.46 1.42 -32.50
C PHE A 143 4.66 2.27 -32.09
N LYS A 144 4.42 3.55 -31.80
CA LYS A 144 5.38 4.43 -31.16
C LYS A 144 4.75 5.05 -29.90
N SER A 145 5.42 4.88 -28.78
CA SER A 145 5.05 5.50 -27.50
C SER A 145 6.25 6.23 -26.91
N ASN A 146 5.99 7.21 -26.04
CA ASN A 146 7.02 7.91 -25.28
C ASN A 146 7.44 7.19 -23.98
N LEU A 147 6.86 6.02 -23.67
CA LEU A 147 7.24 5.20 -22.51
C LEU A 147 8.42 4.26 -22.80
N ASP A 148 9.32 4.10 -21.82
CA ASP A 148 10.43 3.14 -21.85
C ASP A 148 10.03 1.81 -21.19
N ILE A 149 9.28 0.99 -21.92
CA ILE A 149 8.66 -0.25 -21.43
C ILE A 149 9.72 -1.34 -21.16
N ASP A 150 10.83 -1.34 -21.89
CA ASP A 150 11.86 -2.37 -21.77
C ASP A 150 12.55 -2.38 -20.41
N LYS A 151 12.64 -1.24 -19.74
CA LYS A 151 13.20 -1.13 -18.39
C LYS A 151 12.40 -1.86 -17.31
N ILE A 152 11.12 -2.13 -17.54
CA ILE A 152 10.19 -2.53 -16.46
C ILE A 152 9.36 -3.76 -16.76
N LYS A 153 9.24 -4.15 -18.03
CA LYS A 153 8.46 -5.32 -18.47
C LYS A 153 8.87 -6.60 -17.74
N ASP A 154 10.16 -6.77 -17.50
CA ASP A 154 10.72 -7.95 -16.84
C ASP A 154 10.21 -8.09 -15.41
N LEU A 155 10.17 -6.97 -14.66
CA LEU A 155 9.55 -6.93 -13.34
C LEU A 155 8.07 -7.29 -13.40
N VAL A 156 7.31 -6.69 -14.33
CA VAL A 156 5.86 -6.91 -14.47
C VAL A 156 5.54 -8.39 -14.72
N TYR A 157 6.27 -9.05 -15.64
CA TYR A 157 6.01 -10.44 -15.99
C TYR A 157 6.56 -11.45 -14.96
N LYS A 158 7.70 -11.18 -14.32
CA LYS A 158 8.25 -12.04 -13.27
C LYS A 158 7.45 -11.93 -11.96
N ASN A 159 6.85 -10.78 -11.70
CA ASN A 159 6.05 -10.55 -10.50
C ASN A 159 4.60 -11.06 -10.67
N LYS A 160 4.24 -12.15 -9.98
CA LYS A 160 2.89 -12.74 -10.07
C LYS A 160 1.75 -11.79 -9.72
N LEU A 161 1.94 -10.87 -8.78
CA LEU A 161 0.96 -9.88 -8.35
C LEU A 161 0.75 -8.76 -9.37
N LEU A 162 1.81 -8.37 -10.11
CA LEU A 162 1.71 -7.39 -11.20
C LEU A 162 1.07 -8.05 -12.43
N SER A 163 1.62 -9.17 -12.89
CA SER A 163 1.04 -9.94 -14.00
C SER A 163 -0.41 -10.37 -13.78
N PHE A 164 -0.82 -10.68 -12.55
CA PHE A 164 -2.23 -10.94 -12.23
C PHE A 164 -3.11 -9.69 -12.33
N GLU A 165 -2.63 -8.53 -11.90
CA GLU A 165 -3.38 -7.28 -12.02
C GLU A 165 -3.44 -6.78 -13.46
N LEU A 166 -2.38 -7.01 -14.25
CA LEU A 166 -2.32 -6.70 -15.68
C LEU A 166 -3.46 -7.36 -16.47
N LEU A 167 -4.00 -8.49 -16.01
CA LEU A 167 -5.17 -9.14 -16.64
C LEU A 167 -6.37 -8.18 -16.79
N GLY A 168 -6.53 -7.21 -15.90
CA GLY A 168 -7.60 -6.20 -15.95
C GLY A 168 -7.42 -5.14 -17.04
N PHE A 169 -6.24 -5.07 -17.66
CA PHE A 169 -5.86 -4.10 -18.69
C PHE A 169 -5.43 -4.78 -20.00
N LYS A 170 -5.35 -6.11 -20.02
CA LYS A 170 -4.79 -6.92 -21.12
C LYS A 170 -5.81 -7.29 -22.19
N SER A 171 -7.11 -7.32 -21.87
CA SER A 171 -8.11 -7.92 -22.77
C SER A 171 -9.46 -7.21 -22.76
N ILE A 172 -10.12 -7.24 -23.91
CA ILE A 172 -11.50 -6.81 -24.09
C ILE A 172 -12.25 -7.84 -24.94
N LYS A 173 -13.59 -7.81 -24.88
CA LYS A 173 -14.45 -8.50 -25.83
C LYS A 173 -15.05 -7.47 -26.80
N ILE A 174 -14.94 -7.73 -28.09
CA ILE A 174 -15.41 -6.85 -29.16
C ILE A 174 -16.58 -7.52 -29.85
N ASP A 175 -17.75 -6.86 -29.89
CA ASP A 175 -18.89 -7.31 -30.67
C ASP A 175 -18.85 -6.70 -32.08
N THR A 176 -18.46 -7.51 -33.07
CA THR A 176 -18.34 -7.05 -34.46
C THR A 176 -19.68 -6.93 -35.18
N LYS A 177 -20.82 -7.22 -34.53
CA LYS A 177 -22.16 -7.11 -35.14
C LYS A 177 -22.61 -5.66 -35.33
N ILE A 178 -22.19 -4.77 -34.44
CA ILE A 178 -22.79 -3.43 -34.29
C ILE A 178 -21.76 -2.32 -34.55
N SER A 179 -20.47 -2.62 -34.44
CA SER A 179 -19.40 -1.62 -34.54
C SER A 179 -18.88 -1.49 -35.97
N ASP A 180 -18.74 -0.25 -36.45
CA ASP A 180 -17.99 0.02 -37.68
C ASP A 180 -16.47 -0.14 -37.46
N LYS A 181 -15.70 -0.11 -38.55
CA LYS A 181 -14.24 -0.28 -38.54
C LYS A 181 -13.52 0.80 -37.72
N GLU A 182 -13.96 2.06 -37.76
CA GLU A 182 -13.34 3.15 -37.00
C GLU A 182 -13.65 3.03 -35.50
N VAL A 183 -14.87 2.63 -35.12
CA VAL A 183 -15.21 2.35 -33.72
C VAL A 183 -14.37 1.20 -33.17
N ILE A 184 -14.20 0.11 -33.92
CA ILE A 184 -13.33 -1.00 -33.52
C ILE A 184 -11.87 -0.52 -33.37
N LYS A 185 -11.41 0.33 -34.28
CA LYS A 185 -10.07 0.91 -34.23
C LYS A 185 -9.84 1.76 -32.99
N GLU A 186 -10.81 2.59 -32.61
CA GLU A 186 -10.78 3.38 -31.36
C GLU A 186 -10.77 2.46 -30.13
N ILE A 187 -11.65 1.45 -30.07
CA ILE A 187 -11.68 0.47 -28.97
C ILE A 187 -10.33 -0.23 -28.79
N LEU A 188 -9.71 -0.66 -29.90
CA LEU A 188 -8.40 -1.31 -29.86
C LEU A 188 -7.29 -0.34 -29.46
N ARG A 189 -7.35 0.91 -29.93
CA ARG A 189 -6.39 1.96 -29.54
C ARG A 189 -6.47 2.24 -28.05
N ASP A 190 -7.67 2.36 -27.48
CA ASP A 190 -7.88 2.56 -26.05
C ASP A 190 -7.39 1.39 -25.22
N LEU A 191 -7.62 0.15 -25.68
CA LEU A 191 -7.09 -1.04 -25.04
C LEU A 191 -5.55 -1.03 -25.02
N ILE A 192 -4.91 -0.64 -26.13
CA ILE A 192 -3.44 -0.52 -26.21
C ILE A 192 -2.94 0.58 -25.27
N THR A 193 -3.56 1.76 -25.29
CA THR A 193 -3.23 2.87 -24.37
C THR A 193 -3.26 2.39 -22.91
N ASN A 194 -4.39 1.83 -22.49
CA ASN A 194 -4.61 1.33 -21.13
C ASN A 194 -3.60 0.24 -20.74
N TYR A 195 -3.20 -0.62 -21.70
CA TYR A 195 -2.20 -1.65 -21.46
C TYR A 195 -0.77 -1.09 -21.33
N LEU A 196 -0.38 -0.15 -22.19
CA LEU A 196 0.96 0.44 -22.19
C LEU A 196 1.18 1.36 -20.98
N GLU A 197 0.16 2.15 -20.59
CA GLU A 197 0.21 3.02 -19.40
C GLU A 197 0.50 2.23 -18.11
N TYR A 198 0.10 0.95 -18.01
CA TYR A 198 0.41 0.09 -16.88
C TYR A 198 1.92 -0.06 -16.63
N PHE A 199 2.73 0.04 -17.69
CA PHE A 199 4.18 -0.09 -17.61
C PHE A 199 4.89 1.19 -17.15
N ASN A 200 4.20 2.31 -16.87
CA ASN A 200 4.84 3.49 -16.29
C ASN A 200 5.17 3.35 -14.79
N ILE A 201 5.95 2.31 -14.43
CA ILE A 201 6.40 2.06 -13.06
C ILE A 201 7.86 2.49 -12.96
N LYS A 202 8.11 3.65 -12.32
CA LYS A 202 9.46 4.14 -12.06
C LYS A 202 10.08 3.40 -10.88
N GLN A 203 11.36 3.05 -10.98
CA GLN A 203 12.06 2.34 -9.91
C GLN A 203 12.19 3.20 -8.64
N GLU A 204 12.47 4.49 -8.83
CA GLU A 204 12.64 5.47 -7.79
C GLU A 204 11.91 6.76 -8.18
N VAL A 205 11.12 7.31 -7.26
CA VAL A 205 10.48 8.63 -7.41
C VAL A 205 10.85 9.47 -6.20
N THR A 206 11.54 10.58 -6.42
CA THR A 206 11.89 11.53 -5.36
C THR A 206 10.97 12.74 -5.40
N PHE A 207 10.50 13.17 -4.23
CA PHE A 207 9.57 14.29 -4.09
C PHE A 207 9.74 14.97 -2.74
N THR A 208 9.38 16.25 -2.69
CA THR A 208 9.31 17.04 -1.45
C THR A 208 7.85 17.10 -0.99
N LEU A 209 7.60 16.69 0.25
CA LEU A 209 6.33 16.84 0.94
C LEU A 209 6.43 18.02 1.91
N ASN A 210 5.83 19.14 1.51
CA ASN A 210 5.68 20.32 2.35
C ASN A 210 4.37 20.24 3.14
N ILE A 211 4.45 20.54 4.43
CA ILE A 211 3.31 20.58 5.35
C ILE A 211 3.15 22.01 5.82
N TYR A 212 2.05 22.64 5.44
CA TYR A 212 1.68 23.97 5.92
C TYR A 212 0.68 23.86 7.07
N LEU A 213 0.79 24.74 8.04
CA LEU A 213 -0.08 24.84 9.20
C LEU A 213 -0.81 26.17 9.20
N ASP A 214 -2.14 26.14 9.26
CA ASP A 214 -2.95 27.33 9.50
C ASP A 214 -2.92 27.71 10.99
N LYS A 215 -2.10 28.72 11.33
CA LYS A 215 -1.93 29.18 12.71
C LYS A 215 -3.23 29.70 13.33
N SER A 216 -4.20 30.13 12.53
CA SER A 216 -5.46 30.66 13.06
C SER A 216 -6.28 29.62 13.82
N LEU A 217 -5.99 28.32 13.60
CA LEU A 217 -6.68 27.21 14.24
C LEU A 217 -5.99 26.68 15.50
N LYS A 218 -4.83 27.24 15.89
CA LYS A 218 -4.06 26.80 17.08
C LYS A 218 -4.81 26.96 18.41
N HIS A 219 -5.77 27.88 18.50
CA HIS A 219 -6.47 28.19 19.76
C HIS A 219 -7.47 27.13 20.24
N LYS A 220 -7.61 26.02 19.51
CA LYS A 220 -8.51 24.93 19.89
C LYS A 220 -7.92 24.08 21.01
N GLN A 221 -8.80 23.50 21.82
CA GLN A 221 -8.41 22.63 22.93
C GLN A 221 -7.49 21.50 22.46
N ASN A 222 -6.36 21.32 23.15
CA ASN A 222 -5.35 20.28 22.88
C ASN A 222 -4.81 20.23 21.45
N PHE A 223 -4.88 21.33 20.71
CA PHE A 223 -4.44 21.37 19.32
C PHE A 223 -2.99 20.90 19.15
N ASP A 224 -2.08 21.38 20.01
CA ASP A 224 -0.66 21.02 19.95
C ASP A 224 -0.43 19.53 20.19
N ALA A 225 -1.12 18.92 21.15
CA ALA A 225 -1.04 17.48 21.41
C ALA A 225 -1.58 16.66 20.22
N LYS A 226 -2.72 17.07 19.64
CA LYS A 226 -3.29 16.45 18.43
C LYS A 226 -2.31 16.54 17.26
N LEU A 227 -1.72 17.71 17.05
CA LEU A 227 -0.78 17.95 15.95
C LEU A 227 0.51 17.15 16.15
N LYS A 228 1.10 17.16 17.35
CA LYS A 228 2.31 16.38 17.65
C LYS A 228 2.09 14.89 17.51
N PHE A 229 0.94 14.37 17.95
CA PHE A 229 0.55 12.98 17.71
C PHE A 229 0.37 12.70 16.20
N ALA A 230 -0.26 13.63 15.47
CA ALA A 230 -0.41 13.52 14.03
C ALA A 230 0.95 13.48 13.32
N LEU A 231 1.91 14.34 13.65
CA LEU A 231 3.25 14.30 13.06
C LEU A 231 4.01 13.01 13.40
N HIS A 232 3.86 12.46 14.63
CA HIS A 232 4.38 11.13 14.96
C HIS A 232 3.78 10.05 14.08
N SER A 233 2.47 10.09 13.85
CA SER A 233 1.83 9.13 12.94
C SER A 233 2.24 9.31 11.48
N LEU A 234 2.65 10.52 11.06
CA LEU A 234 3.24 10.74 9.75
C LEU A 234 4.60 10.07 9.64
N LEU A 235 5.45 10.22 10.67
CA LEU A 235 6.75 9.56 10.72
C LEU A 235 6.59 8.04 10.65
N VAL A 236 5.69 7.46 11.45
CA VAL A 236 5.37 6.03 11.41
C VAL A 236 4.88 5.59 10.02
N PHE A 237 4.02 6.39 9.38
CA PHE A 237 3.58 6.17 8.01
C PHE A 237 4.76 6.13 7.03
N ILE A 238 5.67 7.10 7.09
CA ILE A 238 6.82 7.17 6.18
C ILE A 238 7.73 5.94 6.38
N LEU A 239 7.99 5.55 7.63
CA LEU A 239 8.91 4.46 7.94
C LEU A 239 8.37 3.06 7.59
N LEU A 240 7.07 2.82 7.80
CA LEU A 240 6.46 1.48 7.68
C LEU A 240 5.50 1.35 6.49
N GLY A 241 4.98 2.47 6.00
CA GLY A 241 4.01 2.54 4.92
C GLY A 241 4.64 2.79 3.55
N GLY A 242 3.79 2.98 2.56
CA GLY A 242 4.17 3.33 1.21
C GLY A 242 3.03 4.06 0.54
N ILE A 243 3.26 4.57 -0.66
CA ILE A 243 2.23 5.20 -1.51
C ILE A 243 1.88 4.30 -2.70
N GLY A 244 0.67 4.44 -3.24
CA GLY A 244 0.16 3.70 -4.37
C GLY A 244 -0.44 2.34 -4.01
N ARG A 245 -0.63 1.52 -5.04
CA ARG A 245 -1.18 0.17 -4.91
C ARG A 245 -0.16 -0.81 -4.32
N LYS A 246 -0.67 -1.85 -3.67
CA LYS A 246 0.10 -2.99 -3.12
C LYS A 246 1.22 -2.60 -2.13
N THR A 247 1.07 -1.50 -1.39
CA THR A 247 2.04 -1.07 -0.36
C THR A 247 2.28 -2.08 0.76
N SER A 248 1.36 -3.01 0.97
CA SER A 248 1.56 -4.17 1.86
C SER A 248 2.52 -5.24 1.32
N ARG A 249 3.09 -5.04 0.13
CA ARG A 249 3.89 -6.02 -0.63
C ARG A 249 5.24 -5.45 -1.07
N GLY A 250 5.68 -4.35 -0.46
CA GLY A 250 6.97 -3.71 -0.73
C GLY A 250 6.92 -2.53 -1.71
N PHE A 251 5.93 -2.49 -2.61
CA PHE A 251 5.78 -1.42 -3.60
C PHE A 251 5.47 -0.06 -2.96
N GLY A 252 6.02 1.01 -3.55
CA GLY A 252 5.87 2.39 -3.10
C GLY A 252 6.42 2.67 -1.71
N GLY A 253 7.33 1.82 -1.20
CA GLY A 253 7.95 2.00 0.11
C GLY A 253 8.65 3.36 0.20
N LEU A 254 8.25 4.18 1.18
CA LEU A 254 8.80 5.52 1.41
C LEU A 254 10.11 5.49 2.21
N SER A 255 11.04 6.37 1.89
CA SER A 255 12.28 6.59 2.63
C SER A 255 12.51 8.07 2.82
N ILE A 256 13.10 8.45 3.94
CA ILE A 256 13.44 9.86 4.22
C ILE A 256 14.82 10.13 3.63
N VAL A 257 14.89 11.11 2.73
CA VAL A 257 16.15 11.62 2.19
C VAL A 257 16.63 12.81 3.04
N ASN A 258 15.72 13.71 3.38
CA ASN A 258 15.98 14.86 4.25
C ASN A 258 14.68 15.27 4.96
N ALA A 259 14.80 15.96 6.09
CA ALA A 259 13.69 16.64 6.74
C ALA A 259 14.13 18.03 7.21
N GLU A 260 13.22 18.99 7.21
CA GLU A 260 13.44 20.34 7.71
C GLU A 260 12.26 20.75 8.57
N CYS A 261 12.54 21.38 9.72
CA CYS A 261 11.52 21.83 10.66
C CYS A 261 11.59 23.35 10.82
N HIS A 262 10.44 24.01 10.65
CA HIS A 262 10.35 25.47 10.62
C HIS A 262 9.56 26.06 11.80
N ASP A 263 9.05 25.22 12.72
CA ASP A 263 8.35 25.64 13.95
C ASP A 263 8.66 24.65 15.08
N GLY A 264 8.72 25.11 16.34
CA GLY A 264 9.02 24.25 17.49
C GLY A 264 8.10 23.02 17.65
N LEU A 265 6.91 23.02 17.05
CA LEU A 265 5.96 21.91 17.06
C LEU A 265 6.46 20.65 16.30
N CYS A 266 7.37 20.79 15.34
CA CYS A 266 7.98 19.65 14.64
C CYS A 266 9.37 19.25 15.18
N GLY A 267 9.89 19.97 16.18
CA GLY A 267 11.27 19.82 16.64
C GLY A 267 11.60 18.40 17.12
N GLU A 268 10.65 17.73 17.78
CA GLU A 268 10.81 16.34 18.20
C GLU A 268 10.92 15.38 17.01
N ILE A 269 10.05 15.51 16.01
CA ILE A 269 10.06 14.64 14.82
C ILE A 269 11.35 14.84 14.04
N TYR A 270 11.77 16.10 13.87
CA TYR A 270 13.05 16.43 13.24
C TYR A 270 14.22 15.81 14.01
N GLY A 271 14.21 15.89 15.35
CA GLY A 271 15.19 15.24 16.21
C GLY A 271 15.24 13.72 16.01
N ILE A 272 14.08 13.05 15.95
CA ILE A 272 14.01 11.60 15.69
C ILE A 272 14.58 11.25 14.31
N VAL A 273 14.22 12.00 13.27
CA VAL A 273 14.70 11.76 11.91
C VAL A 273 16.22 11.93 11.82
N ASN A 274 16.77 13.02 12.35
CA ASN A 274 18.20 13.28 12.30
C ASN A 274 19.01 12.29 13.14
N ASN A 275 18.44 11.81 14.25
CA ASN A 275 19.12 10.85 15.09
C ASN A 275 19.01 9.42 14.55
N MET A 276 18.09 9.12 13.62
CA MET A 276 17.78 7.76 13.17
C MET A 276 18.99 7.02 12.62
N GLU A 277 19.86 7.71 11.88
CA GLU A 277 21.14 7.15 11.40
C GLU A 277 22.03 6.77 12.59
N SER A 278 22.33 7.73 13.44
CA SER A 278 23.23 7.52 14.59
C SER A 278 22.68 6.47 15.57
N GLU A 279 21.35 6.39 15.71
CA GLU A 279 20.69 5.40 16.53
C GLU A 279 20.76 4.03 15.89
N LYS A 280 20.56 3.91 14.57
CA LYS A 280 20.68 2.66 13.83
C LYS A 280 22.09 2.06 13.93
N GLU A 281 23.12 2.90 13.87
CA GLU A 281 24.51 2.46 14.04
C GLU A 281 24.77 1.93 15.46
N LYS A 282 24.15 2.56 16.47
CA LYS A 282 24.27 2.15 17.88
C LYS A 282 23.36 0.98 18.25
N LYS A 283 22.18 0.89 17.64
CA LYS A 283 21.08 -0.02 17.93
C LYS A 283 20.47 -0.43 16.60
N ASP A 284 20.44 -1.73 16.28
CA ASP A 284 19.84 -2.22 15.04
C ASP A 284 18.43 -1.63 14.82
N LEU A 285 18.00 -1.50 13.56
CA LEU A 285 16.71 -0.96 13.15
C LEU A 285 15.53 -1.71 13.83
N ALA A 286 15.75 -2.99 14.18
CA ALA A 286 14.81 -3.82 14.93
C ALA A 286 14.52 -3.28 16.36
N THR A 287 15.41 -2.45 16.90
CA THR A 287 15.21 -1.74 18.18
C THR A 287 14.69 -0.32 17.97
N VAL A 288 15.18 0.39 16.94
CA VAL A 288 14.78 1.77 16.67
C VAL A 288 13.29 1.87 16.31
N LEU A 289 12.78 1.03 15.40
CA LEU A 289 11.39 1.13 14.94
C LEU A 289 10.35 0.88 16.04
N PRO A 290 10.47 -0.17 16.89
CA PRO A 290 9.55 -0.33 18.01
C PRO A 290 9.58 0.83 19.00
N ASN A 291 10.74 1.46 19.24
CA ASN A 291 10.84 2.60 20.14
C ASN A 291 10.11 3.84 19.60
N ILE A 292 10.04 4.01 18.27
CA ILE A 292 9.24 5.07 17.64
C ILE A 292 7.74 4.77 17.75
N ILE A 293 7.33 3.51 17.58
CA ILE A 293 5.90 3.12 17.62
C ILE A 293 5.35 3.16 19.06
N PHE A 294 6.14 2.71 20.04
CA PHE A 294 5.76 2.58 21.45
C PHE A 294 6.51 3.59 22.34
N SER A 295 6.75 4.80 21.83
CA SER A 295 7.47 5.82 22.59
C SER A 295 6.62 6.33 23.77
N GLN A 296 7.29 6.65 24.88
CA GLN A 296 6.63 7.29 26.02
C GLN A 296 6.03 8.65 25.64
N THR A 297 6.61 9.37 24.68
CA THR A 297 6.08 10.65 24.23
C THR A 297 4.70 10.52 23.57
N ILE A 298 4.52 9.52 22.70
CA ILE A 298 3.23 9.27 22.04
C ILE A 298 2.17 8.87 23.09
N GLU A 299 2.57 8.09 24.09
CA GLU A 299 1.73 7.73 25.23
C GLU A 299 1.30 8.96 26.07
N GLN A 300 2.19 9.94 26.25
CA GLN A 300 1.88 11.20 26.92
C GLN A 300 0.85 12.01 26.13
N TYR A 301 1.06 12.21 24.82
CA TYR A 301 0.09 12.89 23.96
C TYR A 301 -1.27 12.19 24.00
N PHE A 302 -1.30 10.86 23.92
CA PHE A 302 -2.56 10.12 24.06
C PHE A 302 -3.26 10.40 25.40
N SER A 303 -2.52 10.41 26.50
CA SER A 303 -3.08 10.66 27.84
C SER A 303 -3.70 12.06 27.95
N GLU A 304 -3.06 13.08 27.36
CA GLU A 304 -3.60 14.45 27.28
C GLU A 304 -4.90 14.52 26.47
N LEU A 305 -5.00 13.74 25.39
CA LEU A 305 -6.17 13.69 24.53
C LEU A 305 -7.36 12.99 25.21
N ILE A 306 -7.13 11.82 25.83
CA ILE A 306 -8.21 11.05 26.47
C ILE A 306 -8.79 11.76 27.68
N ASN A 307 -7.95 12.35 28.54
CA ASN A 307 -8.42 12.99 29.77
C ASN A 307 -9.40 14.14 29.50
N ASN A 308 -9.28 14.78 28.33
CA ASN A 308 -10.10 15.94 27.96
C ASN A 308 -11.26 15.61 27.00
N GLU A 309 -11.15 14.54 26.20
CA GLU A 309 -12.12 14.25 25.12
C GLU A 309 -12.74 12.84 25.17
N SER A 310 -12.53 12.09 26.27
CA SER A 310 -13.00 10.71 26.43
C SER A 310 -14.48 10.47 26.07
N TYR A 311 -15.37 11.43 26.36
CA TYR A 311 -16.80 11.31 26.09
C TYR A 311 -17.16 11.26 24.60
N LYS A 312 -16.25 11.65 23.69
CA LYS A 312 -16.49 11.62 22.24
C LYS A 312 -16.07 10.31 21.58
N LEU A 313 -15.22 9.52 22.23
CA LEU A 313 -14.69 8.30 21.64
C LEU A 313 -15.69 7.15 21.78
N ARG A 314 -15.95 6.47 20.66
CA ARG A 314 -16.84 5.31 20.63
C ARG A 314 -15.97 4.06 20.65
N SER A 315 -16.12 3.27 21.71
CA SER A 315 -15.45 1.97 21.83
C SER A 315 -15.89 1.05 20.69
N TRP A 316 -14.95 0.26 20.20
CA TRP A 316 -15.25 -0.85 19.31
C TRP A 316 -15.78 -2.03 20.14
N ASN A 317 -17.07 -2.34 19.98
CA ASN A 317 -17.77 -3.36 20.79
C ASN A 317 -17.92 -4.69 20.00
N ASN A 318 -16.83 -5.23 19.47
CA ASN A 318 -16.85 -6.45 18.64
C ASN A 318 -17.76 -6.40 17.40
N ASN A 319 -18.21 -5.23 16.94
CA ASN A 319 -19.07 -5.17 15.76
C ASN A 319 -18.28 -5.59 14.50
N SER A 320 -18.71 -6.69 13.87
CA SER A 320 -18.15 -7.22 12.62
C SER A 320 -18.17 -6.27 11.41
N ASP A 321 -18.95 -5.18 11.48
CA ASP A 321 -19.06 -4.22 10.39
C ASP A 321 -17.79 -3.39 10.22
N PHE A 322 -17.01 -3.19 11.29
CA PHE A 322 -15.80 -2.37 11.24
C PHE A 322 -14.62 -3.09 11.88
N PHE A 323 -13.54 -3.24 11.10
CA PHE A 323 -12.27 -3.77 11.58
C PHE A 323 -11.32 -2.63 11.83
N VAL A 324 -10.70 -2.63 13.00
CA VAL A 324 -9.63 -1.70 13.32
C VAL A 324 -8.30 -2.44 13.32
N TYR A 325 -7.26 -1.71 12.91
CA TYR A 325 -5.88 -2.19 12.89
C TYR A 325 -5.04 -1.43 13.90
N TYR A 326 -4.07 -2.11 14.50
CA TYR A 326 -3.17 -1.57 15.52
C TYR A 326 -1.91 -2.44 15.64
N PHE A 327 -0.89 -1.98 16.36
CA PHE A 327 0.29 -2.77 16.70
C PHE A 327 0.13 -3.40 18.09
N ILE A 328 0.74 -4.57 18.27
CA ILE A 328 0.87 -5.24 19.57
C ILE A 328 2.36 -5.29 19.94
N LYS A 329 2.67 -4.93 21.19
CA LYS A 329 4.02 -5.06 21.76
C LYS A 329 4.45 -6.53 21.64
N ASP A 330 5.63 -6.80 21.09
CA ASP A 330 6.24 -8.14 20.86
C ASP A 330 5.96 -8.86 19.53
N ILE A 331 5.05 -8.37 18.66
CA ILE A 331 4.83 -9.02 17.34
C ILE A 331 4.61 -8.04 16.19
N ASN A 332 4.88 -6.75 16.41
CA ASN A 332 4.74 -5.74 15.39
C ASN A 332 5.80 -5.87 14.29
N ILE A 333 7.08 -5.96 14.64
CA ILE A 333 8.18 -6.16 13.68
C ILE A 333 8.60 -7.62 13.73
N LEU A 334 8.36 -8.34 12.64
CA LEU A 334 8.68 -9.77 12.56
C LEU A 334 10.15 -9.97 12.18
N ARG A 335 10.62 -9.22 11.20
CA ARG A 335 12.00 -9.34 10.72
C ARG A 335 12.41 -8.13 9.89
N ILE A 336 13.69 -7.78 10.00
CA ILE A 336 14.36 -6.80 9.16
C ILE A 336 15.59 -7.49 8.56
N ASN A 337 15.72 -7.48 7.23
CA ASN A 337 16.93 -7.92 6.54
C ASN A 337 17.50 -6.75 5.73
N ARG A 338 18.84 -6.66 5.65
CA ARG A 338 19.51 -5.81 4.67
C ARG A 338 19.36 -6.41 3.27
N ILE A 339 19.11 -5.59 2.28
CA ILE A 339 19.12 -5.95 0.86
C ILE A 339 20.51 -5.60 0.32
N ASP A 340 21.27 -6.60 -0.11
CA ASP A 340 22.58 -6.37 -0.72
C ASP A 340 22.42 -6.00 -2.21
N THR A 341 22.34 -4.69 -2.46
CA THR A 341 22.26 -4.13 -3.81
C THR A 341 23.62 -4.00 -4.50
N ASN A 342 24.72 -4.09 -3.75
CA ASN A 342 26.08 -4.02 -4.31
C ASN A 342 26.45 -5.33 -5.02
N VAL A 343 26.00 -6.46 -4.48
CA VAL A 343 26.20 -7.79 -5.08
C VAL A 343 25.18 -8.09 -6.18
N ASN A 344 23.95 -7.57 -6.06
CA ASN A 344 22.87 -7.84 -6.99
C ASN A 344 22.15 -6.54 -7.36
N ARG A 345 22.46 -5.99 -8.54
CA ARG A 345 21.80 -4.78 -9.07
C ARG A 345 20.27 -4.89 -9.06
N ASN A 346 19.72 -6.11 -9.14
CA ASN A 346 18.29 -6.39 -9.14
C ASN A 346 17.78 -6.89 -7.78
N GLY A 347 18.52 -6.65 -6.68
CA GLY A 347 18.19 -7.16 -5.35
C GLY A 347 16.79 -6.78 -4.88
N ILE A 348 16.35 -5.55 -5.15
CA ILE A 348 15.00 -5.06 -4.84
C ILE A 348 13.95 -5.82 -5.65
N GLU A 349 14.13 -5.94 -6.97
CA GLU A 349 13.20 -6.64 -7.85
C GLU A 349 13.05 -8.12 -7.45
N ASN A 350 14.16 -8.77 -7.10
CA ASN A 350 14.17 -10.15 -6.64
C ASN A 350 13.36 -10.34 -5.36
N ILE A 351 13.47 -9.40 -4.41
CA ILE A 351 12.67 -9.42 -3.18
C ILE A 351 11.19 -9.18 -3.48
N LEU A 352 10.85 -8.20 -4.33
CA LEU A 352 9.46 -7.94 -4.74
C LEU A 352 8.85 -9.17 -5.43
N ASN A 353 9.61 -9.85 -6.28
CA ASN A 353 9.21 -11.08 -6.96
C ASN A 353 9.02 -12.24 -5.97
N ARG A 354 9.94 -12.40 -5.01
CA ARG A 354 9.83 -13.42 -3.96
C ARG A 354 8.60 -13.21 -3.09
N ILE A 355 8.38 -12.00 -2.59
CA ILE A 355 7.16 -11.62 -1.83
C ILE A 355 5.91 -11.98 -2.64
N SER A 356 5.89 -11.62 -3.92
CA SER A 356 4.78 -11.90 -4.82
C SER A 356 4.49 -13.40 -4.99
N ASN A 357 5.54 -14.21 -5.11
CA ASN A 357 5.45 -15.66 -5.29
C ASN A 357 5.04 -16.40 -4.01
N GLU A 358 5.57 -15.99 -2.86
CA GLU A 358 5.40 -16.70 -1.59
C GLU A 358 4.11 -16.34 -0.85
N LEU A 359 3.50 -15.17 -1.13
CA LEU A 359 2.28 -14.72 -0.46
C LEU A 359 0.97 -15.35 -1.01
N SER A 360 1.00 -16.65 -1.22
CA SER A 360 -0.14 -17.47 -1.64
C SER A 360 -0.24 -18.75 -0.79
N ALA A 361 -1.43 -19.36 -0.73
CA ALA A 361 -1.61 -20.64 -0.05
C ALA A 361 -0.81 -21.79 -0.69
N SER A 362 -0.29 -21.58 -1.90
CA SER A 362 0.53 -22.51 -2.67
C SER A 362 2.01 -22.10 -2.75
N GLY A 363 2.42 -21.01 -2.09
CA GLY A 363 3.81 -20.58 -1.96
C GLY A 363 4.63 -21.62 -1.20
N ASN A 364 5.90 -21.76 -1.55
CA ASN A 364 6.79 -22.78 -0.98
C ASN A 364 7.00 -22.53 0.51
N CYS A 365 7.21 -21.28 0.92
CA CYS A 365 7.38 -20.92 2.31
C CYS A 365 6.22 -21.37 3.20
N LEU A 366 4.97 -21.20 2.74
CA LEU A 366 3.83 -21.62 3.54
C LEU A 366 3.58 -23.14 3.46
N LYS A 367 3.92 -23.78 2.33
CA LYS A 367 3.87 -25.24 2.17
C LYS A 367 4.82 -25.96 3.13
N ASP A 368 6.04 -25.44 3.24
CA ASP A 368 7.08 -26.03 4.08
C ASP A 368 6.77 -25.85 5.57
N LEU A 369 6.16 -24.72 5.94
CA LEU A 369 5.78 -24.44 7.33
C LEU A 369 4.47 -25.10 7.76
N ILE A 370 3.51 -25.24 6.85
CA ILE A 370 2.17 -25.78 7.16
C ILE A 370 1.80 -26.82 6.09
N MET A 371 2.03 -28.09 6.41
CA MET A 371 1.76 -29.20 5.49
C MET A 371 0.27 -29.35 5.12
N GLN A 372 -0.65 -29.04 6.04
CA GLN A 372 -2.09 -29.17 5.80
C GLN A 372 -2.63 -28.00 4.95
N GLU A 373 -3.17 -28.31 3.77
CA GLU A 373 -3.66 -27.30 2.84
C GLU A 373 -4.73 -26.38 3.44
N MET A 374 -5.69 -26.95 4.17
CA MET A 374 -6.78 -26.17 4.76
C MET A 374 -6.28 -25.18 5.80
N ARG A 375 -5.27 -25.56 6.57
CA ARG A 375 -4.61 -24.67 7.55
C ARG A 375 -3.80 -23.58 6.85
N ARG A 376 -3.16 -23.88 5.70
CA ARG A 376 -2.52 -22.84 4.85
C ARG A 376 -3.51 -21.82 4.33
N ARG A 377 -4.65 -22.28 3.81
CA ARG A 377 -5.71 -21.40 3.30
C ARG A 377 -6.28 -20.53 4.42
N ALA A 378 -6.48 -21.10 5.61
CA ALA A 378 -6.90 -20.36 6.81
C ALA A 378 -5.87 -19.30 7.22
N PHE A 379 -4.58 -19.63 7.27
CA PHE A 379 -3.50 -18.68 7.55
C PHE A 379 -3.46 -17.56 6.51
N ALA A 380 -3.52 -17.90 5.22
CA ALA A 380 -3.53 -16.93 4.14
C ALA A 380 -4.75 -15.99 4.23
N LEU A 381 -5.92 -16.54 4.57
CA LEU A 381 -7.13 -15.74 4.79
C LEU A 381 -6.97 -14.81 6.00
N ALA A 382 -6.44 -15.31 7.13
CA ALA A 382 -6.27 -14.53 8.35
C ALA A 382 -5.29 -13.35 8.14
N PHE A 383 -4.11 -13.61 7.57
CA PHE A 383 -3.00 -12.65 7.59
C PHE A 383 -2.65 -11.99 6.25
N LEU A 384 -3.00 -12.60 5.11
CA LEU A 384 -2.58 -12.14 3.78
C LEU A 384 -3.65 -11.33 3.03
N GLY A 385 -4.69 -10.90 3.75
CA GLY A 385 -5.81 -10.11 3.25
C GLY A 385 -6.87 -10.95 2.54
N ASN A 386 -7.74 -10.30 1.77
CA ASN A 386 -8.83 -11.00 1.10
C ASN A 386 -8.34 -12.06 0.08
N ARG A 387 -9.06 -13.19 0.02
CA ARG A 387 -8.80 -14.34 -0.85
C ARG A 387 -10.13 -14.98 -1.23
N LYS A 388 -10.32 -15.27 -2.53
CA LYS A 388 -11.48 -16.02 -3.02
C LYS A 388 -11.20 -17.52 -2.90
N PHE A 389 -12.01 -18.24 -2.12
CA PHE A 389 -11.97 -19.70 -2.01
C PHE A 389 -13.32 -20.28 -2.41
N ARG A 390 -13.33 -21.32 -3.26
CA ARG A 390 -14.58 -21.99 -3.68
C ARG A 390 -15.28 -22.71 -2.51
N ASN A 391 -14.51 -23.33 -1.61
CA ASN A 391 -15.05 -24.17 -0.53
C ASN A 391 -14.84 -23.53 0.85
N ILE A 392 -15.40 -22.35 1.06
CA ILE A 392 -15.03 -21.55 2.23
C ILE A 392 -15.51 -22.14 3.56
N HIS A 393 -16.61 -22.90 3.55
CA HIS A 393 -17.14 -23.57 4.72
C HIS A 393 -16.18 -24.64 5.26
N GLU A 394 -15.38 -25.26 4.40
CA GLU A 394 -14.37 -26.25 4.80
C GLU A 394 -13.18 -25.59 5.53
N ILE A 395 -12.92 -24.30 5.27
CA ILE A 395 -11.85 -23.53 5.91
C ILE A 395 -12.28 -23.06 7.30
N TYR A 396 -13.59 -22.92 7.54
CA TYR A 396 -14.14 -22.30 8.76
C TYR A 396 -13.59 -22.91 10.06
N PRO A 397 -13.53 -24.24 10.26
CA PRO A 397 -12.98 -24.78 11.51
C PRO A 397 -11.52 -24.40 11.75
N ARG A 398 -10.73 -24.29 10.67
CA ARG A 398 -9.30 -23.98 10.74
C ARG A 398 -9.02 -22.50 10.92
N ILE A 399 -9.88 -21.62 10.40
CA ILE A 399 -9.67 -20.19 10.60
C ILE A 399 -9.99 -19.75 12.04
N LEU A 400 -10.86 -20.46 12.75
CA LEU A 400 -11.13 -20.21 14.16
C LEU A 400 -9.88 -20.40 15.04
N GLU A 401 -8.84 -21.07 14.55
CA GLU A 401 -7.51 -21.11 15.21
C GLU A 401 -6.89 -19.70 15.33
N PHE A 402 -7.24 -18.77 14.42
CA PHE A 402 -6.67 -17.43 14.31
C PHE A 402 -7.63 -16.30 14.70
N LEU A 403 -8.93 -16.57 14.81
CA LEU A 403 -9.96 -15.57 15.12
C LEU A 403 -10.37 -15.62 16.60
N TYR A 404 -10.83 -14.49 17.14
CA TYR A 404 -11.45 -14.48 18.48
C TYR A 404 -12.63 -15.45 18.53
N ALA A 405 -12.77 -16.22 19.62
CA ALA A 405 -13.79 -17.26 19.75
C ALA A 405 -15.24 -16.75 19.60
N ASN A 406 -15.45 -15.44 19.85
CA ASN A 406 -16.75 -14.79 19.71
C ASN A 406 -17.16 -14.53 18.25
N TYR A 407 -16.30 -14.84 17.27
CA TYR A 407 -16.65 -14.69 15.86
C TYR A 407 -17.72 -15.71 15.45
N ILE A 408 -18.98 -15.30 15.57
CA ILE A 408 -20.13 -16.09 15.14
C ILE A 408 -20.00 -16.30 13.63
N LYS A 409 -20.47 -17.44 13.12
CA LYS A 409 -20.47 -17.79 11.68
C LYS A 409 -20.92 -16.63 10.76
N ARG A 410 -21.89 -15.82 11.20
CA ARG A 410 -22.35 -14.61 10.50
C ARG A 410 -21.24 -13.57 10.32
N GLU A 411 -20.49 -13.27 11.38
CA GLU A 411 -19.38 -12.31 11.33
C GLU A 411 -18.26 -12.83 10.44
N PHE A 412 -17.98 -14.13 10.47
CA PHE A 412 -17.04 -14.76 9.55
C PHE A 412 -17.45 -14.61 8.09
N VAL A 413 -18.75 -14.79 7.78
CA VAL A 413 -19.28 -14.53 6.44
C VAL A 413 -19.07 -13.05 6.05
N ASN A 414 -19.27 -12.12 6.98
CA ASN A 414 -18.98 -10.69 6.74
C ASN A 414 -17.47 -10.44 6.51
N LEU A 415 -16.58 -11.09 7.27
CA LEU A 415 -15.13 -10.96 7.14
C LEU A 415 -14.64 -11.40 5.75
N ILE A 416 -15.22 -12.47 5.23
CA ILE A 416 -14.90 -13.02 3.91
C ILE A 416 -15.55 -12.22 2.79
N GLY A 417 -16.83 -11.85 2.97
CA GLY A 417 -17.60 -11.14 1.95
C GLY A 417 -17.01 -9.76 1.65
N LYS A 418 -16.21 -9.20 2.55
CA LYS A 418 -15.49 -7.94 2.32
C LYS A 418 -14.36 -8.11 1.31
N GLU A 419 -14.66 -7.77 0.06
CA GLU A 419 -13.70 -7.83 -1.04
C GLU A 419 -12.43 -6.99 -0.78
N ARG A 420 -12.57 -5.88 -0.02
CA ARG A 420 -11.52 -4.89 0.26
C ARG A 420 -10.86 -5.04 1.64
N ARG A 421 -10.56 -6.26 2.08
CA ARG A 421 -9.81 -6.47 3.33
C ARG A 421 -8.29 -6.39 3.12
N LEU A 422 -7.66 -5.53 3.91
CA LEU A 422 -6.20 -5.33 3.91
C LEU A 422 -5.47 -6.55 4.45
N SER A 423 -4.20 -6.67 4.05
CA SER A 423 -3.29 -7.64 4.63
C SER A 423 -2.76 -7.17 5.97
N ASN A 424 -2.83 -8.04 6.98
CA ASN A 424 -2.21 -7.84 8.27
C ASN A 424 -0.69 -7.94 8.17
N LEU A 425 -0.19 -8.97 7.48
CA LEU A 425 1.23 -9.14 7.20
C LEU A 425 1.64 -8.21 6.05
N ARG A 426 2.67 -7.40 6.28
CA ARG A 426 3.09 -6.34 5.37
C ARG A 426 4.60 -6.36 5.22
N PHE A 427 5.03 -5.93 4.04
CA PHE A 427 6.42 -5.86 3.65
C PHE A 427 6.71 -4.45 3.17
N LYS A 428 7.83 -3.88 3.62
CA LYS A 428 8.23 -2.51 3.36
C LYS A 428 9.71 -2.45 3.03
N ILE A 429 10.05 -1.93 1.86
CA ILE A 429 11.43 -1.61 1.52
C ILE A 429 11.73 -0.20 2.03
N LEU A 430 12.75 -0.06 2.88
CA LEU A 430 13.20 1.19 3.47
C LEU A 430 14.66 1.41 3.12
N GLU A 431 15.00 2.61 2.64
CA GLU A 431 16.37 3.03 2.44
C GLU A 431 16.79 3.95 3.59
N ILE A 432 17.97 3.68 4.15
CA ILE A 432 18.65 4.55 5.12
C ILE A 432 20.13 4.59 4.69
N ASN A 433 20.63 5.78 4.31
CA ASN A 433 22.00 6.04 3.87
C ASN A 433 22.48 5.09 2.79
N ASN A 434 21.79 5.09 1.66
CA ASN A 434 22.07 4.25 0.49
C ASN A 434 22.06 2.73 0.80
N THR A 435 21.55 2.33 1.96
CA THR A 435 21.39 0.94 2.35
C THR A 435 19.92 0.59 2.41
N TYR A 436 19.53 -0.39 1.61
CA TYR A 436 18.17 -0.88 1.56
C TYR A 436 17.92 -1.97 2.60
N TYR A 437 16.74 -1.91 3.22
CA TYR A 437 16.24 -2.87 4.19
C TYR A 437 14.86 -3.35 3.75
N ILE A 438 14.57 -4.63 3.94
CA ILE A 438 13.23 -5.17 3.86
C ILE A 438 12.71 -5.42 5.28
N ILE A 439 11.63 -4.73 5.63
CA ILE A 439 10.93 -4.86 6.89
C ILE A 439 9.68 -5.71 6.66
N SER A 440 9.55 -6.78 7.42
CA SER A 440 8.31 -7.55 7.54
C SER A 440 7.67 -7.26 8.88
N TYR A 441 6.41 -6.87 8.86
CA TYR A 441 5.69 -6.44 10.05
C TYR A 441 4.23 -6.86 10.01
N LEU A 442 3.63 -6.99 11.19
CA LEU A 442 2.25 -7.37 11.36
C LEU A 442 1.44 -6.20 11.94
N LEU A 443 0.42 -5.78 11.21
CA LEU A 443 -0.68 -5.02 11.81
C LEU A 443 -1.69 -6.00 12.35
N TYR A 444 -1.97 -5.89 13.62
CA TYR A 444 -3.01 -6.66 14.25
C TYR A 444 -4.39 -6.13 13.84
N SER A 445 -5.38 -7.01 13.79
CA SER A 445 -6.77 -6.61 13.59
C SER A 445 -7.61 -7.07 14.76
N SER A 446 -8.65 -6.30 15.08
CA SER A 446 -9.56 -6.60 16.18
C SER A 446 -10.30 -7.94 16.07
N TYR A 447 -10.31 -8.57 14.89
CA TYR A 447 -10.87 -9.92 14.70
C TYR A 447 -9.89 -11.06 15.00
N LEU A 448 -8.58 -10.79 15.07
CA LEU A 448 -7.56 -11.81 15.30
C LEU A 448 -7.44 -12.12 16.78
N LYS A 449 -7.43 -13.39 17.16
CA LYS A 449 -7.17 -13.82 18.55
C LYS A 449 -5.70 -13.68 18.88
N ASP A 450 -5.38 -13.08 20.04
CA ASP A 450 -4.00 -12.89 20.50
C ASP A 450 -3.14 -14.13 20.20
N PRO A 451 -2.05 -13.98 19.43
CA PRO A 451 -1.37 -15.12 18.87
C PRO A 451 -0.64 -15.85 20.00
N ASN A 452 -0.97 -17.14 20.17
CA ASN A 452 -0.19 -18.01 21.03
C ASN A 452 1.25 -18.16 20.47
N SER A 453 2.16 -18.70 21.28
CA SER A 453 3.56 -18.88 20.90
C SER A 453 3.75 -19.59 19.56
N SER A 454 2.90 -20.59 19.24
CA SER A 454 2.93 -21.32 17.97
C SER A 454 2.58 -20.44 16.76
N ILE A 455 1.56 -19.59 16.85
CA ILE A 455 1.20 -18.66 15.77
C ILE A 455 2.29 -17.61 15.59
N LYS A 456 2.84 -17.08 16.70
CA LYS A 456 3.96 -16.12 16.66
C LYS A 456 5.15 -16.72 15.92
N ASP A 457 5.59 -17.91 16.32
CA ASP A 457 6.70 -18.63 15.71
C ASP A 457 6.46 -18.91 14.21
N THR A 458 5.25 -19.35 13.85
CA THR A 458 4.88 -19.56 12.44
C THR A 458 4.99 -18.26 11.62
N LEU A 459 4.56 -17.12 12.16
CA LEU A 459 4.68 -15.82 11.50
C LEU A 459 6.15 -15.39 11.34
N TYR A 460 6.98 -15.60 12.36
CA TYR A 460 8.43 -15.31 12.30
C TYR A 460 9.14 -16.17 11.25
N GLN A 461 8.88 -17.47 11.24
CA GLN A 461 9.47 -18.40 10.27
C GLN A 461 8.99 -18.10 8.85
N PHE A 462 7.70 -17.77 8.68
CA PHE A 462 7.16 -17.38 7.39
C PHE A 462 7.81 -16.10 6.88
N ALA A 463 7.90 -15.06 7.72
CA ALA A 463 8.60 -13.83 7.38
C ALA A 463 10.06 -14.11 6.99
N ARG A 464 10.79 -14.92 7.77
CA ARG A 464 12.17 -15.36 7.46
C ARG A 464 12.29 -16.11 6.14
N CYS A 465 11.30 -16.90 5.77
CA CYS A 465 11.34 -17.61 4.50
C CYS A 465 11.06 -16.67 3.32
N VAL A 466 10.23 -15.64 3.50
CA VAL A 466 9.89 -14.71 2.42
C VAL A 466 11.03 -13.73 2.12
N ILE A 467 11.78 -13.29 3.13
CA ILE A 467 12.80 -12.21 2.99
C ILE A 467 14.23 -12.61 3.32
#